data_AF-A0A3N8P453-F1
#
_entry.id   AF-A0A3N8P453-F1
#
_cell.length_a   1.000
_cell.length_b   1.000
_cell.length_c   1.000
_cell.angle_alpha   90.00
_cell.angle_beta   90.00
_cell.angle_gamma   90.00
#
_symmetry.space_group_name_H-M   'P 1'
#
loop_
_entity.id
_entity.type
_entity.pdbx_description
1 polymer ?
#
loop_
_entity_poly.entity_id
_entity_poly.type
_entity_poly.pdbx_seq_one_letter_code
_entity_poly.pdbx_strand_id
1 'polypeptide(L)'
;MWDLLDYSGIVASLDYVLDRYGFPDHLLPLTSDESEGMYLYDALSGAVHDYDLAAHSHFMTGKIDARRASFSAFLKWYFDDAA
;
A
#
# COMPACT_ATOMS: atom_id res chain seq x y z
N MET A 1 26.12 -10.64 -3.53
CA MET A 1 25.38 -11.52 -2.59
C MET A 1 24.30 -10.64 -2.02
N TRP A 2 23.02 -10.92 -2.29
CA TRP A 2 21.93 -10.20 -1.64
C TRP A 2 21.97 -10.57 -0.16
N ASP A 3 22.21 -9.60 0.70
CA ASP A 3 22.14 -9.82 2.13
C ASP A 3 20.65 -9.95 2.49
N LEU A 4 20.24 -11.12 2.94
CA LEU A 4 18.85 -11.39 3.35
C LEU A 4 18.41 -10.46 4.49
N LEU A 5 19.37 -9.86 5.20
CA LEU A 5 19.14 -8.91 6.27
C LEU A 5 19.16 -7.44 5.81
N ASP A 6 19.47 -7.18 4.54
CA ASP A 6 19.39 -5.83 3.98
C ASP A 6 17.96 -5.50 3.55
N TYR A 7 17.20 -4.93 4.49
CA TYR A 7 15.84 -4.44 4.28
C TYR A 7 15.79 -2.92 3.99
N SER A 8 16.95 -2.29 3.76
CA SER A 8 17.04 -0.83 3.57
C SER A 8 16.19 -0.34 2.39
N GLY A 9 16.06 -1.14 1.34
CA GLY A 9 15.17 -0.84 0.21
C GLY A 9 13.70 -0.75 0.60
N ILE A 10 13.22 -1.64 1.48
CA ILE A 10 11.83 -1.63 1.96
C ILE A 10 11.58 -0.38 2.80
N VAL A 11 12.53 -0.02 3.68
CA VAL A 11 12.43 1.18 4.52
C VAL A 11 12.43 2.44 3.65
N ALA A 12 13.36 2.54 2.69
CA ALA A 12 13.43 3.69 1.79
C ALA A 12 12.15 3.85 0.96
N SER A 13 11.56 2.75 0.49
CA SER A 13 10.28 2.78 -0.23
C SER A 13 9.12 3.21 0.67
N LEU A 14 9.07 2.72 1.91
CA LEU A 14 8.07 3.16 2.90
C LEU A 14 8.19 4.65 3.18
N ASP A 15 9.39 5.12 3.54
CA ASP A 15 9.67 6.52 3.86
C ASP A 15 9.31 7.43 2.68
N TYR A 16 9.68 7.05 1.46
CA TYR A 16 9.32 7.78 0.24
C TYR A 16 7.81 7.90 0.07
N VAL A 17 7.05 6.82 0.22
CA VAL A 17 5.59 6.82 0.03
C VAL A 17 4.91 7.65 1.12
N LEU A 18 5.30 7.49 2.39
CA LEU A 18 4.72 8.27 3.49
C LEU A 18 4.97 9.76 3.29
N ASP A 19 6.19 10.17 2.95
CA ASP A 19 6.55 11.58 2.73
C ASP A 19 5.87 12.17 1.49
N ARG A 20 5.97 11.48 0.34
CA ARG A 20 5.44 11.97 -0.94
C ARG A 20 3.94 12.23 -0.92
N TYR A 21 3.19 11.34 -0.26
CA TYR A 21 1.74 11.38 -0.25
C TYR A 21 1.18 11.88 1.08
N GLY A 22 2.02 12.17 2.08
CA GLY A 22 1.55 12.61 3.40
C GLY A 22 0.68 11.57 4.09
N PHE A 23 0.93 10.28 3.84
CA PHE A 23 0.17 9.20 4.47
C PHE A 23 0.54 9.06 5.95
N PRO A 24 -0.40 8.63 6.79
CA PRO A 24 -0.09 8.26 8.16
C PRO A 24 0.67 6.93 8.23
N ASP A 25 1.51 6.78 9.26
CA ASP A 25 2.45 5.66 9.45
C ASP A 25 1.83 4.25 9.49
N HIS A 26 0.51 4.14 9.64
CA HIS A 26 -0.19 2.86 9.61
C HIS A 26 -0.50 2.36 8.20
N LEU A 27 -0.29 3.18 7.16
CA LEU A 27 -0.45 2.78 5.77
C LEU A 27 0.89 2.30 5.20
N LEU A 28 0.94 1.03 4.81
CA LEU A 28 2.15 0.39 4.31
C LEU A 28 1.98 0.06 2.81
N PRO A 29 2.85 0.54 1.91
CA PRO A 29 2.78 0.20 0.50
C PRO A 29 3.12 -1.27 0.27
N LEU A 30 2.24 -1.97 -0.42
CA LEU A 30 2.42 -3.36 -0.87
C LEU A 30 2.98 -3.44 -2.30
N THR A 31 2.79 -2.39 -3.09
CA THR A 31 3.31 -2.24 -4.45
C THR A 31 4.01 -0.89 -4.60
N SER A 32 4.79 -0.73 -5.66
CA SER A 32 5.24 0.58 -6.13
C SER A 32 4.04 1.50 -6.42
N ASP A 33 4.31 2.80 -6.46
CA ASP A 33 3.34 3.82 -6.83
C ASP A 33 3.07 3.88 -8.34
N GLU A 34 3.93 3.27 -9.17
CA GLU A 34 3.92 3.35 -10.64
C GLU A 34 3.58 4.76 -11.16
N SER A 35 3.97 5.79 -10.39
CA SER A 35 3.57 7.20 -10.54
C SER A 35 2.06 7.55 -10.52
N GLU A 36 1.15 6.58 -10.40
CA GLU A 36 -0.30 6.79 -10.55
C GLU A 36 -1.17 6.09 -9.47
N GLY A 37 -0.71 4.99 -8.86
CA GLY A 37 -1.49 4.26 -7.87
C GLY A 37 -0.76 3.10 -7.21
N MET A 38 -1.25 2.63 -6.07
CA MET A 38 -0.64 1.52 -5.32
C MET A 38 -1.64 0.79 -4.42
N TYR A 39 -1.28 -0.42 -3.99
CA TYR A 39 -1.97 -1.08 -2.90
C TYR A 39 -1.38 -0.68 -1.55
N LEU A 40 -2.22 -0.21 -0.64
CA LEU A 40 -1.84 0.17 0.73
C LEU A 40 -2.48 -0.77 1.74
N TYR A 41 -1.67 -1.38 2.59
CA TYR A 41 -2.13 -2.11 3.76
C TYR A 41 -2.34 -1.16 4.94
N ASP A 42 -3.53 -1.16 5.53
CA ASP A 42 -3.82 -0.44 6.77
C ASP A 42 -3.57 -1.37 7.97
N ALA A 43 -2.54 -1.07 8.75
CA ALA A 43 -2.16 -1.84 9.93
C ALA A 43 -3.14 -1.72 11.11
N LEU A 44 -4.02 -0.73 11.13
CA LEU A 44 -5.05 -0.58 12.16
C LEU A 44 -6.26 -1.47 11.88
N SER A 45 -6.75 -1.48 10.64
CA SER A 45 -7.93 -2.26 10.25
C SER A 45 -7.60 -3.65 9.70
N GLY A 46 -6.36 -3.85 9.27
CA GLY A 46 -5.92 -5.02 8.52
C GLY A 46 -6.38 -5.04 7.06
N ALA A 47 -7.07 -3.99 6.60
CA ALA A 47 -7.61 -3.90 5.25
C ALA A 47 -6.54 -3.54 4.22
N VAL A 48 -6.86 -3.75 2.94
CA VAL A 48 -6.04 -3.29 1.82
C VAL A 48 -6.85 -2.35 0.93
N HIS A 49 -6.28 -1.18 0.70
CA HIS A 49 -6.83 -0.13 -0.14
C HIS A 49 -6.17 -0.14 -1.51
N ASP A 50 -6.96 0.20 -2.52
CA ASP A 50 -6.47 0.52 -3.85
C ASP A 50 -6.43 2.03 -3.97
N TYR A 51 -5.22 2.56 -3.90
CA TYR A 51 -4.97 3.99 -3.92
C TYR A 51 -4.75 4.46 -5.35
N ASP A 52 -5.48 5.50 -5.72
CA ASP A 52 -5.33 6.25 -6.97
C ASP A 52 -4.96 7.69 -6.63
N LEU A 53 -3.87 8.20 -7.24
CA LEU A 53 -3.42 9.58 -7.07
C LEU A 53 -4.51 10.60 -7.41
N ALA A 54 -5.35 10.33 -8.42
CA ALA A 54 -6.46 11.21 -8.78
C ALA A 54 -7.51 11.33 -7.66
N ALA A 55 -7.60 10.34 -6.78
CA ALA A 55 -8.53 10.29 -5.65
C ALA A 55 -7.88 10.63 -4.30
N HIS A 56 -6.64 11.15 -4.30
CA HIS A 56 -5.85 11.37 -3.08
C HIS A 56 -6.59 12.11 -1.96
N SER A 57 -7.23 13.25 -2.27
CA SER A 57 -7.97 14.03 -1.28
C SER A 57 -9.15 13.28 -0.67
N HIS A 58 -9.83 12.43 -1.44
CA HIS A 58 -10.92 11.59 -0.95
C HIS A 58 -10.39 10.47 -0.05
N PHE A 59 -9.27 9.85 -0.47
CA PHE A 59 -8.59 8.83 0.31
C PHE A 59 -8.19 9.35 1.70
N MET A 60 -7.54 10.52 1.76
CA MET A 60 -7.09 11.14 3.01
C MET A 60 -8.23 11.56 3.95
N THR A 61 -9.45 11.73 3.43
CA THR A 61 -10.63 12.02 4.26
C THR A 61 -11.38 10.76 4.72
N GLY A 62 -10.84 9.57 4.45
CA GLY A 62 -11.44 8.29 4.81
C GLY A 62 -12.70 7.94 4.01
N LYS A 63 -12.87 8.55 2.83
CA LYS A 63 -14.08 8.39 1.99
C LYS A 63 -13.97 7.28 0.95
N ILE A 64 -12.91 6.48 0.98
CA ILE A 64 -12.70 5.38 0.04
C ILE A 64 -12.80 4.07 0.81
N ASP A 65 -13.74 3.22 0.38
CA ASP A 65 -13.92 1.89 0.93
C ASP A 65 -12.69 1.03 0.68
N ALA A 66 -12.35 0.18 1.64
CA ALA A 66 -11.30 -0.81 1.45
C ALA A 66 -11.64 -1.75 0.30
N ARG A 67 -10.70 -1.95 -0.63
CA ARG A 67 -10.87 -2.90 -1.73
C ARG A 67 -10.91 -4.34 -1.20
N ARG A 68 -10.17 -4.65 -0.14
CA ARG A 68 -10.15 -5.97 0.50
C ARG A 68 -10.15 -5.84 2.02
N ALA A 69 -10.97 -6.64 2.69
CA ALA A 69 -11.13 -6.61 4.14
C ALA A 69 -9.94 -7.19 4.93
N SER A 70 -8.99 -7.87 4.27
CA SER A 70 -7.77 -8.37 4.92
C SER A 70 -6.61 -8.52 3.94
N PHE A 71 -5.38 -8.49 4.45
CA PHE A 71 -4.17 -8.80 3.68
C PHE A 71 -4.23 -10.18 2.99
N SER A 72 -4.72 -11.21 3.68
CA SER A 72 -4.84 -12.55 3.08
C SER A 72 -5.87 -12.62 1.96
N ALA A 73 -6.98 -11.88 2.07
CA ALA A 73 -7.96 -11.75 1.00
C ALA A 73 -7.40 -10.99 -0.21
N PHE A 74 -6.54 -10.00 0.04
CA PHE A 74 -5.77 -9.35 -1.02
C PHE A 74 -4.84 -10.33 -1.73
N LEU A 75 -4.01 -11.10 -1.02
CA LEU A 75 -3.08 -12.04 -1.66
C LEU A 75 -3.79 -13.09 -2.51
N LYS A 76 -4.89 -13.68 -2.01
CA LYS A 76 -5.68 -14.65 -2.78
C LYS A 76 -6.17 -14.04 -4.09
N TRP A 77 -6.78 -12.87 -4.02
CA TRP A 77 -7.23 -12.17 -5.21
C TRP A 77 -6.07 -11.79 -6.15
N TYR A 78 -5.00 -11.20 -5.62
CA TYR A 78 -3.88 -10.68 -6.40
C TYR A 78 -3.16 -11.79 -7.18
N PHE A 79 -2.99 -12.96 -6.56
CA PHE A 79 -2.35 -14.10 -7.22
C PHE A 79 -3.29 -14.91 -8.10
N ASP A 80 -4.60 -14.94 -7.80
CA ASP A 80 -5.58 -15.55 -8.71
C ASP A 80 -5.77 -14.72 -9.99
N ASP A 81 -5.66 -13.39 -9.92
CA ASP A 81 -5.80 -12.47 -11.06
C ASP A 81 -4.50 -12.34 -11.88
N ALA A 82 -3.36 -12.71 -11.28
CA ALA A 82 -2.04 -12.72 -11.93
C ALA A 82 -1.68 -14.06 -12.60
N ALA A 83 -2.58 -15.06 -12.53
CA ALA A 83 -2.45 -16.38 -13.14
C ALA A 83 -3.17 -16.46 -14.49
#